data_AF-A0A951AJF6-F1
#
_entry.id   AF-A0A951AJF6-F1
#
_cell.length_a   1.000
_cell.length_b   1.000
_cell.length_c   1.000
_cell.angle_alpha   90.00
_cell.angle_beta   90.00
_cell.angle_gamma   90.00
#
_symmetry.space_group_name_H-M   'P 1'
#
loop_
_entity.id
_entity.type
_entity.pdbx_description
1 polymer ?
#
loop_
_entity_poly.entity_id
_entity_poly.type
_entity_poly.pdbx_seq_one_letter_code
_entity_poly.pdbx_strand_id
1 'polypeptide(L)'
;MLSAITATGWDFDAAAHLLVRAGFGGDPSEIQKTLALGPEKAVDSMVNAPPESYPPPTWATPNDGSELRAQVQEAATPADKEAAIRVLQQKFIAEMKDLTRWWVIRMVNTPSPLLEKMTLFWHGHFATSGQKVRPAYKMWRQNETFRQNALGNFSSLVKAVSRDPAMMIWLDIVQSKKESPNENFGREVMELFTLGEGHYTESDVKAAARAFTGYRINQQEQSFRFAEGQFDPGLKTFLGRTGPWDGDQILDIIVSQPQCARFIGAKIWKFFAYDDPHPKLLDAIASEFRNAHYELRPLMKTLFLSEEFYSSRARNSQIKCPVQLIVQALRTMPVALPDSDLFAFAFRQMGQVPFFPPNVKGWDGGK
;
A
#
# COMPACT_ATOMS: atom_id res chain seq x y z
N MET A 1 -10.52 22.36 -13.69
CA MET A 1 -9.42 21.74 -12.92
C MET A 1 -9.47 20.23 -13.03
N LEU A 2 -10.61 19.57 -12.79
CA LEU A 2 -10.84 18.18 -13.23
C LEU A 2 -11.70 18.11 -14.50
N SER A 3 -11.53 19.08 -15.41
CA SER A 3 -12.22 19.08 -16.69
C SER A 3 -11.70 17.93 -17.54
N ALA A 4 -12.57 17.23 -18.27
CA ALA A 4 -12.13 16.14 -19.13
C ALA A 4 -11.20 16.64 -20.24
N ILE A 5 -10.17 15.86 -20.54
CA ILE A 5 -9.27 16.09 -21.67
C ILE A 5 -10.08 16.09 -22.98
N THR A 6 -9.78 17.06 -23.85
CA THR A 6 -10.43 17.15 -25.16
C THR A 6 -9.86 16.11 -26.12
N ALA A 7 -10.64 15.73 -27.14
CA ALA A 7 -10.14 14.87 -28.21
C ALA A 7 -8.91 15.45 -28.92
N THR A 8 -8.80 16.78 -29.00
CA THR A 8 -7.63 17.47 -29.57
C THR A 8 -6.39 17.44 -28.68
N GLY A 9 -6.56 17.30 -27.36
CA GLY A 9 -5.45 17.14 -26.41
C GLY A 9 -4.95 15.70 -26.29
N TRP A 10 -5.65 14.74 -26.90
CA TRP A 10 -5.29 13.32 -26.89
C TRP A 10 -4.41 12.99 -28.10
N ASP A 11 -3.10 13.09 -27.89
CA ASP A 11 -2.06 12.79 -28.87
C ASP A 11 -1.18 11.60 -28.42
N PHE A 12 -0.18 11.25 -29.23
CA PHE A 12 0.76 10.18 -28.92
C PHE A 12 1.45 10.39 -27.56
N ASP A 13 1.82 11.63 -27.24
CA ASP A 13 2.49 11.97 -25.99
C ASP A 13 1.55 11.87 -24.79
N ALA A 14 0.27 12.22 -24.93
CA ALA A 14 -0.75 12.02 -23.91
C ALA A 14 -0.98 10.52 -23.63
N ALA A 15 -1.07 9.69 -24.67
CA ALA A 15 -1.19 8.24 -24.53
C ALA A 15 0.05 7.63 -23.84
N ALA A 16 1.25 8.06 -24.24
CA ALA A 16 2.50 7.65 -23.61
C ALA A 16 2.57 8.10 -22.14
N HIS A 17 2.16 9.33 -21.85
CA HIS A 17 2.09 9.88 -20.50
C HIS A 17 1.19 9.03 -19.61
N LEU A 18 -0.03 8.69 -20.09
CA LEU A 18 -0.94 7.84 -19.35
C LEU A 18 -0.31 6.47 -19.03
N LEU A 19 0.30 5.80 -20.02
CA LEU A 19 0.95 4.50 -19.81
C LEU A 19 2.10 4.55 -18.79
N VAL A 20 2.86 5.66 -18.76
CA VAL A 20 3.94 5.85 -17.79
C VAL A 20 3.41 6.10 -16.38
N ARG A 21 2.38 6.93 -16.25
CA ARG A 21 1.84 7.34 -14.94
C ARG A 21 0.91 6.29 -14.33
N ALA A 22 -0.06 5.81 -15.11
CA ALA A 22 -1.02 4.79 -14.70
C ALA A 22 -0.48 3.36 -14.81
N GLY A 23 0.74 3.18 -15.32
CA GLY A 23 1.40 1.88 -15.43
C GLY A 23 2.91 2.00 -15.24
N PHE A 24 3.67 1.28 -16.04
CA PHE A 24 5.14 1.30 -16.01
C PHE A 24 5.72 1.66 -17.39
N GLY A 25 4.97 2.43 -18.19
CA GLY A 25 5.28 2.73 -19.58
C GLY A 25 4.74 1.66 -20.54
N GLY A 26 5.00 1.88 -21.82
CA GLY A 26 4.70 0.93 -22.88
C GLY A 26 5.59 1.18 -24.10
N ASP A 27 5.77 0.14 -24.91
CA ASP A 27 6.50 0.26 -26.17
C ASP A 27 5.72 1.09 -27.21
N PRO A 28 6.34 1.54 -28.33
CA PRO A 28 5.66 2.36 -29.33
C PRO A 28 4.37 1.75 -29.88
N SER A 29 4.26 0.41 -29.96
CA SER A 29 3.05 -0.28 -30.40
C SER A 29 1.93 -0.22 -29.36
N GLU A 30 2.27 -0.33 -28.07
CA GLU A 30 1.31 -0.15 -26.96
C GLU A 30 0.80 1.29 -26.93
N ILE A 31 1.69 2.28 -27.09
CA ILE A 31 1.29 3.69 -27.16
C ILE A 31 0.33 3.95 -28.31
N GLN A 32 0.59 3.40 -29.50
CA GLN A 32 -0.33 3.57 -30.63
C GLN A 32 -1.69 2.89 -30.42
N LYS A 33 -1.72 1.72 -29.78
CA LYS A 33 -2.97 1.06 -29.40
C LYS A 33 -3.76 1.93 -28.41
N THR A 34 -3.09 2.48 -27.39
CA THR A 34 -3.70 3.38 -26.41
C THR A 34 -4.20 4.66 -27.06
N LEU A 35 -3.45 5.25 -27.99
CA LEU A 35 -3.87 6.42 -28.75
C LEU A 35 -5.15 6.12 -29.55
N ALA A 36 -5.18 5.01 -30.28
CA ALA A 36 -6.31 4.60 -31.12
C ALA A 36 -7.61 4.33 -30.35
N LEU A 37 -7.53 3.98 -29.06
CA LEU A 37 -8.71 3.81 -28.20
C LEU A 37 -9.42 5.13 -27.90
N GLY A 38 -8.71 6.25 -27.92
CA GLY A 38 -9.17 7.52 -27.35
C GLY A 38 -9.11 7.53 -25.81
N PRO A 39 -9.24 8.71 -25.17
CA PRO A 39 -8.95 8.88 -23.74
C PRO A 39 -9.88 8.04 -22.84
N GLU A 40 -11.19 8.08 -23.08
CA GLU A 40 -12.19 7.36 -22.28
C GLU A 40 -11.95 5.85 -22.27
N LYS A 41 -11.85 5.22 -23.45
CA LYS A 41 -11.63 3.77 -23.55
C LYS A 41 -10.24 3.37 -23.08
N ALA A 42 -9.23 4.21 -23.28
CA ALA A 42 -7.89 3.98 -22.76
C ALA A 42 -7.91 3.92 -21.22
N VAL A 43 -8.48 4.93 -20.56
CA VAL A 43 -8.60 4.96 -19.10
C VAL A 43 -9.50 3.84 -18.58
N ASP A 44 -10.63 3.57 -19.23
CA ASP A 44 -11.53 2.48 -18.87
C ASP A 44 -10.86 1.11 -18.93
N SER A 45 -10.02 0.86 -19.93
CA SER A 45 -9.29 -0.41 -20.03
C SER A 45 -8.27 -0.59 -18.90
N MET A 46 -7.73 0.51 -18.34
CA MET A 46 -6.81 0.46 -17.20
C MET A 46 -7.54 0.28 -15.87
N VAL A 47 -8.58 1.07 -15.61
CA VAL A 47 -9.29 1.00 -14.33
C VAL A 47 -10.11 -0.28 -14.23
N ASN A 48 -10.65 -0.80 -15.34
CA ASN A 48 -11.48 -2.02 -15.40
C ASN A 48 -10.74 -3.24 -15.94
N ALA A 49 -9.41 -3.25 -15.87
CA ALA A 49 -8.62 -4.40 -16.27
C ALA A 49 -9.08 -5.66 -15.50
N PRO A 50 -9.19 -6.82 -16.18
CA PRO A 50 -9.67 -8.04 -15.54
C PRO A 50 -8.73 -8.49 -14.42
N PRO A 51 -9.25 -9.20 -13.41
CA PRO A 51 -8.42 -9.79 -12.38
C PRO A 51 -7.45 -10.79 -13.01
N GLU A 52 -6.19 -10.69 -12.61
CA GLU A 52 -5.13 -11.60 -13.06
C GLU A 52 -4.87 -12.66 -11.97
N SER A 53 -4.92 -13.93 -12.38
CA SER A 53 -4.41 -15.03 -11.56
C SER A 53 -2.90 -15.12 -11.73
N TYR A 54 -2.15 -14.82 -10.67
CA TYR A 54 -0.71 -14.97 -10.64
C TYR A 54 -0.36 -15.92 -9.49
N PRO A 55 0.38 -17.01 -9.73
CA PRO A 55 0.62 -18.01 -8.71
C PRO A 55 1.43 -17.41 -7.54
N PRO A 56 1.07 -17.74 -6.29
CA PRO A 56 1.86 -17.33 -5.14
C PRO A 56 3.23 -18.02 -5.15
N PRO A 57 4.25 -17.46 -4.47
CA PRO A 57 5.49 -18.20 -4.21
C PRO A 57 5.19 -19.53 -3.52
N THR A 58 5.98 -20.58 -3.80
CA THR A 58 5.72 -21.94 -3.27
C THR A 58 5.79 -22.02 -1.74
N TRP A 59 6.56 -21.13 -1.11
CA TRP A 59 6.68 -20.99 0.34
C TRP A 59 5.54 -20.18 0.97
N ALA A 60 4.66 -19.55 0.18
CA ALA A 60 3.61 -18.64 0.67
C ALA A 60 2.40 -19.41 1.24
N THR A 61 2.66 -20.28 2.20
CA THR A 61 1.66 -20.97 3.02
C THR A 61 1.66 -20.39 4.44
N PRO A 62 0.54 -20.46 5.18
CA PRO A 62 0.51 -20.05 6.58
C PRO A 62 1.56 -20.82 7.39
N ASN A 63 2.67 -20.15 7.66
CA ASN A 63 3.77 -20.66 8.47
C ASN A 63 4.43 -19.49 9.18
N ASP A 64 4.38 -19.50 10.51
CA ASP A 64 4.98 -18.48 11.38
C ASP A 64 6.46 -18.74 11.70
N GLY A 65 7.00 -19.85 11.18
CA GLY A 65 8.27 -20.42 11.56
C GLY A 65 8.24 -21.15 12.89
N SER A 66 7.07 -21.57 13.38
CA SER A 66 6.89 -22.27 14.67
C SER A 66 7.78 -23.50 14.80
N GLU A 67 7.88 -24.33 13.78
CA GLU A 67 8.77 -25.50 13.78
C GLU A 67 10.23 -25.12 14.03
N LEU A 68 10.73 -24.13 13.29
CA LEU A 68 12.10 -23.63 13.45
C LEU A 68 12.29 -22.91 14.80
N ARG A 69 11.26 -22.25 15.33
CA ARG A 69 11.30 -21.64 16.67
C ARG A 69 11.30 -22.69 17.78
N ALA A 70 10.57 -23.79 17.61
CA ALA A 70 10.60 -24.93 18.50
C ALA A 70 12.00 -25.53 18.53
N GLN A 71 12.64 -25.73 17.36
CA GLN A 71 14.04 -26.16 17.28
C GLN A 71 14.99 -25.21 18.02
N VAL A 72 14.80 -23.89 17.92
CA VAL A 72 15.59 -22.90 18.68
C VAL A 72 15.36 -23.04 20.20
N GLN A 73 14.16 -23.39 20.62
CA GLN A 73 13.80 -23.55 22.04
C GLN A 73 14.27 -24.90 22.62
N GLU A 74 14.26 -25.95 21.81
CA GLU A 74 14.68 -27.32 22.15
C GLU A 74 16.19 -27.54 22.05
N ALA A 75 16.93 -26.59 21.45
CA ALA A 75 18.37 -26.66 21.30
C ALA A 75 19.09 -26.83 22.66
N ALA A 76 19.87 -27.90 22.79
CA ALA A 76 20.49 -28.31 24.05
C ALA A 76 21.67 -27.41 24.47
N THR A 77 22.41 -26.86 23.51
CA THR A 77 23.58 -26.02 23.76
C THR A 77 23.44 -24.61 23.19
N PRO A 78 24.19 -23.62 23.71
CA PRO A 78 24.24 -22.29 23.11
C PRO A 78 24.65 -22.31 21.63
N ALA A 79 25.56 -23.22 21.24
CA ALA A 79 26.01 -23.37 19.85
C ALA A 79 24.90 -23.89 18.93
N ASP A 80 24.14 -24.90 19.39
CA ASP A 80 22.99 -25.43 18.64
C ASP A 80 21.90 -24.37 18.47
N LYS A 81 21.65 -23.59 19.53
CA LYS A 81 20.70 -22.48 19.51
C LYS A 81 21.10 -21.42 18.49
N GLU A 82 22.38 -21.07 18.46
CA GLU A 82 22.91 -20.11 17.48
C GLU A 82 22.78 -20.64 16.04
N ALA A 83 23.08 -21.92 15.82
CA ALA A 83 22.91 -22.57 14.52
C ALA A 83 21.44 -22.55 14.06
N ALA A 84 20.49 -22.91 14.94
CA ALA A 84 19.06 -22.88 14.64
C ALA A 84 18.55 -21.46 14.34
N ILE A 85 19.03 -20.45 15.09
CA ILE A 85 18.72 -19.03 14.81
C ILE A 85 19.25 -18.62 13.43
N ARG A 86 20.48 -19.02 13.06
CA ARG A 86 21.07 -18.72 11.75
C ARG A 86 20.25 -19.34 10.62
N VAL A 87 19.82 -20.60 10.74
CA VAL A 87 18.95 -21.27 9.76
C VAL A 87 17.62 -20.53 9.59
N LEU A 88 16.98 -20.15 10.69
CA LEU A 88 15.74 -19.38 10.67
C LEU A 88 15.90 -18.01 9.98
N GLN A 89 16.98 -17.30 10.29
CA GLN A 89 17.29 -16.01 9.66
C GLN A 89 17.57 -16.16 8.16
N GLN A 90 18.36 -17.17 7.76
CA GLN A 90 18.67 -17.43 6.36
C GLN A 90 17.41 -17.75 5.54
N LYS A 91 16.50 -18.57 6.09
CA LYS A 91 15.20 -18.84 5.47
C LYS A 91 14.40 -17.55 5.23
N PHE A 92 14.24 -16.72 6.26
CA PHE A 92 13.49 -15.47 6.11
C PHE A 92 14.14 -14.49 5.11
N ILE A 93 15.47 -14.39 5.12
CA ILE A 93 16.19 -13.56 4.14
C ILE A 93 15.97 -14.08 2.72
N ALA A 94 16.07 -15.39 2.50
CA ALA A 94 15.87 -16.00 1.18
C ALA A 94 14.44 -15.79 0.67
N GLU A 95 13.42 -16.04 1.50
CA GLU A 95 12.01 -15.85 1.14
C GLU A 95 11.68 -14.37 0.88
N MET A 96 12.25 -13.42 1.63
CA MET A 96 12.05 -11.98 1.38
C MET A 96 12.70 -11.49 0.08
N LYS A 97 13.89 -12.02 -0.25
CA LYS A 97 14.55 -11.74 -1.54
C LYS A 97 13.72 -12.31 -2.70
N ASP A 98 13.22 -13.54 -2.54
CA ASP A 98 12.36 -14.17 -3.52
C ASP A 98 11.03 -13.42 -3.68
N LEU A 99 10.40 -12.98 -2.58
CA LEU A 99 9.19 -12.14 -2.63
C LEU A 99 9.41 -10.84 -3.39
N THR A 100 10.54 -10.18 -3.17
CA THR A 100 10.93 -8.96 -3.89
C THR A 100 11.01 -9.22 -5.39
N ARG A 101 11.71 -10.29 -5.77
CA ARG A 101 11.83 -10.70 -7.18
C ARG A 101 10.48 -11.08 -7.77
N TRP A 102 9.69 -11.91 -7.07
CA TRP A 102 8.35 -12.34 -7.49
C TRP A 102 7.46 -11.14 -7.83
N TRP A 103 7.44 -10.12 -6.96
CA TRP A 103 6.59 -8.95 -7.21
C TRP A 103 7.09 -8.10 -8.36
N VAL A 104 8.41 -7.91 -8.52
CA VAL A 104 8.98 -7.20 -9.67
C VAL A 104 8.63 -7.90 -10.97
N ILE A 105 8.77 -9.23 -11.03
CA ILE A 105 8.41 -10.02 -12.22
C ILE A 105 6.92 -9.86 -12.54
N ARG A 106 6.05 -9.88 -11.53
CA ARG A 106 4.63 -9.61 -11.71
C ARG A 106 4.38 -8.21 -12.28
N MET A 107 5.00 -7.17 -11.72
CA MET A 107 4.90 -5.80 -12.23
C MET A 107 5.38 -5.65 -13.68
N VAL A 108 6.42 -6.40 -14.07
CA VAL A 108 6.93 -6.40 -15.44
C VAL A 108 5.95 -7.07 -16.41
N ASN A 109 5.32 -8.19 -16.02
CA ASN A 109 4.56 -9.03 -16.95
C ASN A 109 3.04 -8.85 -16.91
N THR A 110 2.50 -8.15 -15.91
CA THR A 110 1.06 -8.00 -15.74
C THR A 110 0.40 -7.30 -16.94
N PRO A 111 -0.79 -7.77 -17.39
CA PRO A 111 -1.65 -7.04 -18.32
C PRO A 111 -2.44 -5.90 -17.64
N SER A 112 -2.39 -5.81 -16.31
CA SER A 112 -3.14 -4.84 -15.50
C SER A 112 -2.21 -3.90 -14.72
N PRO A 113 -1.35 -3.11 -15.40
CA PRO A 113 -0.26 -2.39 -14.75
C PRO A 113 -0.72 -1.36 -13.72
N LEU A 114 -1.91 -0.77 -13.89
CA LEU A 114 -2.49 0.14 -12.89
C LEU A 114 -2.76 -0.54 -11.55
N LEU A 115 -3.16 -1.82 -11.57
CA LEU A 115 -3.41 -2.57 -10.35
C LEU A 115 -2.13 -2.68 -9.51
N GLU A 116 -1.01 -3.05 -10.12
CA GLU A 116 0.27 -3.12 -9.42
C GLU A 116 0.84 -1.73 -9.09
N LYS A 117 0.59 -0.72 -9.92
CA LYS A 117 0.97 0.67 -9.64
C LYS A 117 0.27 1.21 -8.38
N MET A 118 -1.03 0.94 -8.24
CA MET A 118 -1.80 1.24 -7.03
C MET A 118 -1.37 0.38 -5.85
N THR A 119 -1.05 -0.90 -6.07
CA THR A 119 -0.52 -1.78 -5.01
C THR A 119 0.82 -1.23 -4.47
N LEU A 120 1.70 -0.74 -5.34
CA LEU A 120 2.95 -0.09 -4.97
C LEU A 120 2.72 1.20 -4.20
N PHE A 121 1.73 2.02 -4.61
CA PHE A 121 1.32 3.20 -3.86
C PHE A 121 0.88 2.84 -2.43
N TRP A 122 -0.02 1.86 -2.28
CA TRP A 122 -0.51 1.43 -0.96
C TRP A 122 0.57 0.80 -0.09
N HIS A 123 1.48 0.03 -0.68
CA HIS A 123 2.66 -0.51 0.00
C HIS A 123 3.60 0.60 0.52
N GLY A 124 3.71 1.72 -0.21
CA GLY A 124 4.43 2.90 0.26
C GLY A 124 3.68 3.69 1.33
N HIS A 125 2.35 3.78 1.23
CA HIS A 125 1.50 4.54 2.16
C HIS A 125 1.28 3.84 3.50
N PHE A 126 0.94 2.56 3.48
CA PHE A 126 0.79 1.71 4.67
C PHE A 126 2.09 0.92 4.91
N ALA A 127 3.17 1.65 5.13
CA ALA A 127 4.51 1.08 5.18
C ALA A 127 4.69 0.12 6.36
N THR A 128 5.06 -1.13 6.06
CA THR A 128 5.34 -2.20 7.01
C THR A 128 6.69 -2.82 6.68
N SER A 129 7.55 -3.05 7.69
CA SER A 129 8.87 -3.64 7.47
C SER A 129 8.95 -5.12 7.81
N GLY A 130 9.40 -5.90 6.83
CA GLY A 130 9.77 -7.31 6.98
C GLY A 130 10.86 -7.52 8.03
N GLN A 131 11.64 -6.49 8.38
CA GLN A 131 12.66 -6.58 9.43
C GLN A 131 12.04 -6.84 10.81
N LYS A 132 10.93 -6.19 11.16
CA LYS A 132 10.21 -6.41 12.41
C LYS A 132 9.20 -7.55 12.29
N VAL A 133 8.50 -7.65 11.15
CA VAL A 133 7.47 -8.68 10.93
C VAL A 133 8.08 -10.08 10.86
N ARG A 134 9.20 -10.24 10.16
CA ARG A 134 10.00 -11.46 9.90
C ARG A 134 9.45 -12.44 8.86
N PRO A 135 8.36 -13.22 9.06
CA PRO A 135 7.93 -14.18 8.04
C PRO A 135 7.49 -13.49 6.74
N ALA A 136 8.08 -13.89 5.63
CA ALA A 136 7.76 -13.36 4.30
C ALA A 136 6.30 -13.61 3.92
N TYR A 137 5.69 -14.69 4.42
CA TYR A 137 4.27 -14.99 4.23
C TYR A 137 3.36 -13.81 4.61
N LYS A 138 3.61 -13.15 5.74
CA LYS A 138 2.79 -12.01 6.18
C LYS A 138 2.95 -10.79 5.27
N MET A 139 4.17 -10.55 4.78
CA MET A 139 4.46 -9.46 3.84
C MET A 139 3.81 -9.72 2.48
N TRP A 140 3.87 -10.96 2.00
CA TRP A 140 3.16 -11.39 0.79
C TRP A 140 1.65 -11.23 0.94
N ARG A 141 1.07 -11.71 2.06
CA ARG A 141 -0.36 -11.58 2.35
C ARG A 141 -0.81 -10.12 2.37
N GLN A 142 -0.06 -9.25 3.01
CA GLN A 142 -0.36 -7.81 3.02
C GLN A 142 -0.30 -7.20 1.62
N ASN A 143 0.69 -7.61 0.80
CA ASN A 143 0.77 -7.20 -0.59
C ASN A 143 -0.46 -7.64 -1.41
N GLU A 144 -0.96 -8.86 -1.19
CA GLU A 144 -2.24 -9.31 -1.77
C GLU A 144 -3.42 -8.50 -1.24
N THR A 145 -3.48 -8.17 0.05
CA THR A 145 -4.52 -7.30 0.60
C THR A 145 -4.54 -5.93 -0.07
N PHE A 146 -3.37 -5.31 -0.29
CA PHE A 146 -3.25 -4.06 -1.04
C PHE A 146 -3.75 -4.22 -2.47
N ARG A 147 -3.38 -5.32 -3.14
CA ARG A 147 -3.79 -5.59 -4.52
C ARG A 147 -5.29 -5.80 -4.66
N GLN A 148 -5.90 -6.60 -3.79
CA GLN A 148 -7.34 -6.86 -3.78
C GLN A 148 -8.17 -5.59 -3.58
N ASN A 149 -7.62 -4.62 -2.84
CA ASN A 149 -8.28 -3.35 -2.54
C ASN A 149 -7.72 -2.17 -3.35
N ALA A 150 -6.80 -2.41 -4.30
CA ALA A 150 -6.00 -1.37 -4.94
C ALA A 150 -6.85 -0.29 -5.64
N LEU A 151 -7.96 -0.72 -6.25
CA LEU A 151 -8.96 0.13 -6.90
C LEU A 151 -10.36 -0.01 -6.25
N GLY A 152 -10.42 -0.52 -5.02
CA GLY A 152 -11.68 -0.72 -4.28
C GLY A 152 -12.09 0.50 -3.46
N ASN A 153 -12.79 0.26 -2.35
CA ASN A 153 -13.18 1.31 -1.41
C ASN A 153 -12.06 1.59 -0.39
N PHE A 154 -11.73 2.86 -0.15
CA PHE A 154 -10.68 3.23 0.80
C PHE A 154 -11.04 2.90 2.26
N SER A 155 -12.31 3.02 2.67
CA SER A 155 -12.72 2.60 4.04
C SER A 155 -12.47 1.10 4.24
N SER A 156 -12.86 0.28 3.27
CA SER A 156 -12.59 -1.17 3.29
C SER A 156 -11.11 -1.48 3.34
N LEU A 157 -10.28 -0.75 2.57
CA LEU A 157 -8.82 -0.91 2.60
C LEU A 157 -8.24 -0.61 3.99
N VAL A 158 -8.61 0.51 4.62
CA VAL A 158 -8.10 0.89 5.94
C VAL A 158 -8.49 -0.15 7.00
N LYS A 159 -9.71 -0.69 6.93
CA LYS A 159 -10.16 -1.80 7.80
C LYS A 159 -9.42 -3.10 7.54
N ALA A 160 -9.17 -3.43 6.28
CA ALA A 160 -8.38 -4.62 5.93
C ALA A 160 -6.95 -4.51 6.46
N VAL A 161 -6.34 -3.32 6.37
CA VAL A 161 -5.00 -3.04 6.90
C VAL A 161 -4.94 -3.10 8.43
N SER A 162 -5.97 -2.60 9.14
CA SER A 162 -6.00 -2.67 10.62
C SER A 162 -6.07 -4.11 11.15
N ARG A 163 -6.54 -5.04 10.32
CA ARG A 163 -6.62 -6.48 10.59
C ARG A 163 -5.50 -7.28 9.92
N ASP A 164 -4.60 -6.63 9.19
CA ASP A 164 -3.50 -7.32 8.53
C ASP A 164 -2.43 -7.74 9.56
N PRO A 165 -2.07 -9.03 9.64
CA PRO A 165 -1.09 -9.53 10.60
C PRO A 165 0.28 -8.83 10.54
N ALA A 166 0.73 -8.38 9.36
CA ALA A 166 1.99 -7.67 9.24
C ALA A 166 1.89 -6.28 9.88
N MET A 167 0.81 -5.54 9.59
CA MET A 167 0.52 -4.24 10.21
C MET A 167 0.33 -4.34 11.72
N MET A 168 -0.40 -5.36 12.17
CA MET A 168 -0.65 -5.60 13.59
C MET A 168 0.62 -5.87 14.40
N ILE A 169 1.63 -6.51 13.80
CA ILE A 169 2.96 -6.68 14.40
C ILE A 169 3.75 -5.38 14.28
N TRP A 170 3.71 -4.72 13.12
CA TRP A 170 4.49 -3.53 12.85
C TRP A 170 4.22 -2.40 13.82
N LEU A 171 2.94 -2.15 14.14
CA LEU A 171 2.50 -1.09 15.03
C LEU A 171 2.04 -1.59 16.41
N ASP A 172 2.42 -2.81 16.76
CA ASP A 172 2.18 -3.41 18.08
C ASP A 172 0.71 -3.44 18.51
N ILE A 173 -0.21 -3.53 17.54
CA ILE A 173 -1.67 -3.64 17.77
C ILE A 173 -1.97 -4.87 18.62
N VAL A 174 -1.25 -5.97 18.40
CA VAL A 174 -1.40 -7.22 19.16
C VAL A 174 -1.15 -7.07 20.67
N GLN A 175 -0.42 -6.03 21.08
CA GLN A 175 -0.12 -5.73 22.49
C GLN A 175 -1.24 -4.92 23.15
N SER A 176 -2.16 -4.34 22.38
CA SER A 176 -3.26 -3.52 22.90
C SER A 176 -4.28 -4.40 23.63
N LYS A 177 -4.48 -4.14 24.93
CA LYS A 177 -5.47 -4.80 25.78
C LYS A 177 -6.21 -3.77 26.61
N LYS A 178 -7.42 -4.11 27.05
CA LYS A 178 -8.31 -3.23 27.81
C LYS A 178 -7.60 -2.49 28.95
N GLU A 179 -6.75 -3.17 29.71
CA GLU A 179 -6.06 -2.61 30.88
C GLU A 179 -4.85 -1.74 30.51
N SER A 180 -4.31 -1.89 29.30
CA SER A 180 -3.18 -1.11 28.79
C SER A 180 -3.31 -0.94 27.26
N PRO A 181 -4.20 -0.04 26.80
CA PRO A 181 -4.36 0.23 25.38
C PRO A 181 -3.05 0.78 24.77
N ASN A 182 -2.66 0.27 23.60
CA ASN A 182 -1.49 0.76 22.89
C ASN A 182 -1.88 1.89 21.93
N GLU A 183 -1.35 3.08 22.17
CA GLU A 183 -1.67 4.30 21.43
C GLU A 183 -1.02 4.38 20.04
N ASN A 184 0.02 3.58 19.78
CA ASN A 184 0.83 3.68 18.56
C ASN A 184 -0.04 3.64 17.30
N PHE A 185 -0.77 2.54 17.06
CA PHE A 185 -1.62 2.44 15.87
C PHE A 185 -2.74 3.49 15.82
N GLY A 186 -3.32 3.85 16.96
CA GLY A 186 -4.35 4.89 17.02
C GLY A 186 -3.83 6.25 16.55
N ARG A 187 -2.57 6.59 16.88
CA ARG A 187 -1.89 7.78 16.38
C ARG A 187 -1.55 7.66 14.90
N GLU A 188 -0.84 6.60 14.51
CA GLU A 188 -0.34 6.44 13.14
C GLU A 188 -1.47 6.36 12.11
N VAL A 189 -2.59 5.71 12.45
CA VAL A 189 -3.72 5.61 11.53
C VAL A 189 -4.35 6.97 11.23
N MET A 190 -4.39 7.87 12.21
CA MET A 190 -4.86 9.24 12.01
C MET A 190 -3.79 10.11 11.34
N GLU A 191 -2.56 10.10 11.85
CA GLU A 191 -1.50 11.00 11.41
C GLU A 191 -0.95 10.66 10.02
N LEU A 192 -0.53 9.41 9.81
CA LEU A 192 0.19 9.04 8.59
C LEU A 192 -0.71 8.47 7.52
N PHE A 193 -1.76 7.75 7.94
CA PHE A 193 -2.53 6.94 7.01
C PHE A 193 -3.85 7.54 6.57
N THR A 194 -4.38 8.58 7.23
CA THR A 194 -5.72 9.11 6.89
C THR A 194 -5.87 10.63 6.97
N LEU A 195 -5.64 11.30 8.11
CA LEU A 195 -5.98 12.72 8.31
C LEU A 195 -4.79 13.66 8.10
N GLY A 196 -3.58 13.20 8.39
CA GLY A 196 -2.42 14.08 8.50
C GLY A 196 -2.22 14.59 9.93
N GLU A 197 -1.02 15.09 10.18
CA GLU A 197 -0.64 15.72 11.45
C GLU A 197 -1.50 16.97 11.74
N GLY A 198 -1.85 17.19 13.01
CA GLY A 198 -2.58 18.38 13.46
C GLY A 198 -4.11 18.33 13.27
N HIS A 199 -4.66 17.20 12.82
CA HIS A 199 -6.09 17.04 12.54
C HIS A 199 -6.85 16.16 13.55
N TYR A 200 -6.22 15.87 14.69
CA TYR A 200 -6.77 15.06 15.78
C TYR A 200 -6.15 15.53 17.11
N THR A 201 -6.75 15.14 18.23
CA THR A 201 -6.26 15.48 19.57
C THR A 201 -5.65 14.27 20.27
N GLU A 202 -4.89 14.51 21.33
CA GLU A 202 -4.37 13.44 22.18
C GLU A 202 -5.50 12.59 22.82
N SER A 203 -6.66 13.19 23.11
CA SER A 203 -7.85 12.44 23.54
C SER A 203 -8.37 11.49 22.47
N ASP A 204 -8.29 11.88 21.19
CA ASP A 204 -8.69 11.01 20.08
C ASP A 204 -7.76 9.81 19.95
N VAL A 205 -6.45 10.01 20.16
CA VAL A 205 -5.46 8.91 20.18
C VAL A 205 -5.82 7.88 21.25
N LYS A 206 -6.11 8.34 22.48
CA LYS A 206 -6.51 7.46 23.59
C LYS A 206 -7.81 6.72 23.31
N ALA A 207 -8.80 7.41 22.73
CA ALA A 207 -10.07 6.80 22.37
C ALA A 207 -9.88 5.74 21.26
N ALA A 208 -9.09 6.02 20.23
CA ALA A 208 -8.76 5.06 19.18
C ALA A 208 -7.99 3.85 19.74
N ALA A 209 -7.00 4.07 20.61
CA ALA A 209 -6.23 3.01 21.25
C ALA A 209 -7.13 2.01 21.98
N ARG A 210 -8.12 2.51 22.73
CA ARG A 210 -9.12 1.70 23.42
C ARG A 210 -9.98 0.88 22.44
N ALA A 211 -10.33 1.46 21.29
CA ALA A 211 -11.15 0.78 20.28
C ALA A 211 -10.43 -0.38 19.57
N PHE A 212 -9.10 -0.33 19.45
CA PHE A 212 -8.29 -1.41 18.88
C PHE A 212 -7.85 -2.48 19.88
N THR A 213 -8.28 -2.39 21.13
CA THR A 213 -8.05 -3.47 22.11
C THR A 213 -8.74 -4.78 21.66
N GLY A 214 -8.20 -5.92 22.06
CA GLY A 214 -8.75 -7.23 21.66
C GLY A 214 -8.32 -7.72 20.27
N TYR A 215 -7.63 -6.91 19.46
CA TYR A 215 -7.08 -7.34 18.18
C TYR A 215 -5.92 -8.33 18.40
N ARG A 216 -6.03 -9.55 17.87
CA ARG A 216 -5.03 -10.61 18.03
C ARG A 216 -4.76 -11.32 16.71
N ILE A 217 -3.68 -12.08 16.67
CA ILE A 217 -3.33 -12.95 15.54
C ILE A 217 -3.59 -14.40 15.94
N ASN A 218 -4.32 -15.15 15.11
CA ASN A 218 -4.33 -16.60 15.15
C ASN A 218 -2.96 -17.09 14.63
N GLN A 219 -2.16 -17.74 15.47
CA GLN A 219 -0.81 -18.15 15.11
C GLN A 219 -0.76 -19.30 14.10
N GLN A 220 -1.81 -20.14 14.01
CA GLN A 220 -1.83 -21.23 13.04
C GLN A 220 -2.20 -20.71 11.65
N GLU A 221 -3.29 -19.95 11.55
CA GLU A 221 -3.79 -19.39 10.30
C GLU A 221 -3.05 -18.11 9.86
N GLN A 222 -2.20 -17.58 10.74
CA GLN A 222 -1.51 -16.31 10.57
C GLN A 222 -2.49 -15.19 10.19
N SER A 223 -3.68 -15.19 10.79
CA SER A 223 -4.85 -14.36 10.44
C SER A 223 -5.31 -13.51 11.63
N PHE A 224 -6.13 -12.49 11.37
CA PHE A 224 -6.78 -11.73 12.44
C PHE A 224 -7.75 -12.60 13.23
N ARG A 225 -7.77 -12.41 14.56
CA ARG A 225 -8.86 -12.83 15.43
C ARG A 225 -9.21 -11.72 16.42
N PHE A 226 -10.47 -11.64 16.80
CA PHE A 226 -10.91 -10.72 17.85
C PHE A 226 -11.04 -11.48 19.18
N ALA A 227 -10.42 -10.93 20.23
CA ALA A 227 -10.48 -11.47 21.58
C ALA A 227 -11.37 -10.58 22.45
N GLU A 228 -12.66 -10.92 22.54
CA GLU A 228 -13.68 -10.13 23.26
C GLU A 228 -13.30 -9.83 24.71
N GLY A 229 -12.74 -10.81 25.43
CA GLY A 229 -12.30 -10.63 26.82
C GLY A 229 -11.11 -9.67 27.01
N GLN A 230 -10.53 -9.16 25.93
CA GLN A 230 -9.45 -8.16 25.94
C GLN A 230 -9.88 -6.82 25.35
N PHE A 231 -11.12 -6.74 24.85
CA PHE A 231 -11.69 -5.53 24.29
C PHE A 231 -12.26 -4.63 25.39
N ASP A 232 -12.13 -3.32 25.22
CA ASP A 232 -12.79 -2.31 26.03
C ASP A 232 -14.14 -1.92 25.42
N PRO A 233 -15.28 -2.39 25.97
CA PRO A 233 -16.60 -2.04 25.48
C PRO A 233 -17.10 -0.66 25.97
N GLY A 234 -16.31 0.05 26.80
CA GLY A 234 -16.71 1.33 27.37
C GLY A 234 -16.94 2.41 26.32
N LEU A 235 -17.70 3.44 26.70
CA LEU A 235 -17.93 4.61 25.86
C LEU A 235 -16.61 5.36 25.58
N LYS A 236 -16.49 5.84 24.35
CA LYS A 236 -15.32 6.55 23.82
C LYS A 236 -15.83 7.82 23.14
N THR A 237 -15.28 8.98 23.51
CA THR A 237 -15.47 10.22 22.76
C THR A 237 -14.33 10.34 21.77
N PHE A 238 -14.65 10.39 20.48
CA PHE A 238 -13.68 10.37 19.39
C PHE A 238 -14.16 11.28 18.26
N LEU A 239 -13.34 12.24 17.85
CA LEU A 239 -13.60 13.24 16.80
C LEU A 239 -15.00 13.87 16.94
N GLY A 240 -15.34 14.28 18.18
CA GLY A 240 -16.60 14.94 18.52
C GLY A 240 -17.81 14.01 18.67
N ARG A 241 -17.65 12.68 18.55
CA ARG A 241 -18.74 11.70 18.67
C ARG A 241 -18.53 10.74 19.84
N THR A 242 -19.58 10.45 20.60
CA THR A 242 -19.51 9.54 21.75
C THR A 242 -20.32 8.27 21.49
N GLY A 243 -19.72 7.11 21.76
CA GLY A 243 -20.36 5.80 21.63
C GLY A 243 -19.43 4.67 22.07
N PRO A 244 -19.93 3.43 22.16
CA PRO A 244 -19.13 2.25 22.51
C PRO A 244 -18.33 1.76 21.30
N TRP A 245 -17.53 2.64 20.70
CA TRP A 245 -16.91 2.39 19.40
C TRP A 245 -15.91 1.23 19.43
N ASP A 246 -15.99 0.35 18.44
CA ASP A 246 -14.93 -0.61 18.09
C ASP A 246 -13.94 -0.02 17.06
N GLY A 247 -12.91 -0.79 16.72
CA GLY A 247 -11.88 -0.35 15.78
C GLY A 247 -12.44 0.00 14.38
N ASP A 248 -13.40 -0.77 13.86
CA ASP A 248 -13.99 -0.49 12.54
C ASP A 248 -14.81 0.80 12.54
N GLN A 249 -15.59 1.03 13.60
CA GLN A 249 -16.38 2.24 13.76
C GLN A 249 -15.51 3.49 13.93
N ILE A 250 -14.37 3.38 14.64
CA ILE A 250 -13.37 4.45 14.68
C ILE A 250 -12.84 4.76 13.29
N LEU A 251 -12.52 3.74 12.49
CA LEU A 251 -12.05 3.92 11.12
C LEU A 251 -13.12 4.56 10.22
N ASP A 252 -14.39 4.20 10.39
CA ASP A 252 -15.50 4.86 9.68
C ASP A 252 -15.63 6.34 10.06
N ILE A 253 -15.49 6.68 11.34
CA ILE A 253 -15.50 8.07 11.80
C ILE A 253 -14.33 8.86 11.19
N ILE A 254 -13.13 8.28 11.17
CA ILE A 254 -11.94 8.88 10.54
C ILE A 254 -12.19 9.13 9.04
N VAL A 255 -12.62 8.10 8.30
CA VAL A 255 -12.79 8.21 6.85
C VAL A 255 -13.86 9.24 6.52
N SER A 256 -14.92 9.36 7.32
CA SER A 256 -15.98 10.36 7.12
C SER A 256 -15.53 11.82 7.23
N GLN A 257 -14.34 12.10 7.78
CA GLN A 257 -13.83 13.46 7.88
C GLN A 257 -13.48 14.01 6.48
N PRO A 258 -13.90 15.24 6.12
CA PRO A 258 -13.50 15.87 4.86
C PRO A 258 -11.99 15.94 4.66
N GLN A 259 -11.25 16.09 5.76
CA GLN A 259 -9.79 16.11 5.76
C GLN A 259 -9.18 14.78 5.25
N CYS A 260 -9.81 13.64 5.53
CA CYS A 260 -9.33 12.34 5.06
C CYS A 260 -9.26 12.29 3.53
N ALA A 261 -10.33 12.73 2.86
CA ALA A 261 -10.39 12.78 1.41
C ALA A 261 -9.35 13.74 0.82
N ARG A 262 -9.11 14.88 1.48
CA ARG A 262 -8.10 15.86 1.06
C ARG A 262 -6.67 15.29 1.20
N PHE A 263 -6.37 14.65 2.32
CA PHE A 263 -5.05 14.07 2.57
C PHE A 263 -4.72 12.93 1.61
N ILE A 264 -5.65 11.97 1.44
CA ILE A 264 -5.45 10.84 0.53
C ILE A 264 -5.48 11.27 -0.93
N GLY A 265 -6.39 12.18 -1.30
CA GLY A 265 -6.42 12.78 -2.63
C GLY A 265 -5.11 13.46 -3.00
N ALA A 266 -4.51 14.21 -2.06
CA ALA A 266 -3.20 14.84 -2.27
C ALA A 266 -2.08 13.80 -2.48
N LYS A 267 -2.05 12.71 -1.69
CA LYS A 267 -1.06 11.64 -1.85
C LYS A 267 -1.20 10.90 -3.18
N ILE A 268 -2.43 10.57 -3.58
CA ILE A 268 -2.71 9.94 -4.88
C ILE A 268 -2.26 10.86 -6.01
N TRP A 269 -2.67 12.14 -5.98
CA TRP A 269 -2.28 13.11 -7.01
C TRP A 269 -0.76 13.24 -7.10
N LYS A 270 -0.07 13.38 -5.96
CA LYS A 270 1.38 13.46 -5.89
C LYS A 270 2.05 12.25 -6.56
N PHE A 271 1.57 11.05 -6.26
CA PHE A 271 2.16 9.81 -6.77
C PHE A 271 1.97 9.64 -8.29
N PHE A 272 0.81 10.02 -8.82
CA PHE A 272 0.48 9.80 -10.23
C PHE A 272 0.82 10.99 -11.15
N ALA A 273 0.72 12.21 -10.65
CA ALA A 273 0.88 13.44 -11.42
C ALA A 273 2.13 14.23 -10.98
N TYR A 274 1.98 15.16 -10.03
CA TYR A 274 3.05 16.07 -9.64
C TYR A 274 2.88 16.61 -8.21
N ASP A 275 3.98 17.14 -7.66
CA ASP A 275 4.08 17.69 -6.31
C ASP A 275 3.47 19.09 -6.19
N ASP A 276 3.00 19.45 -4.99
CA ASP A 276 2.43 20.77 -4.68
C ASP A 276 1.29 21.23 -5.63
N PRO A 277 0.22 20.42 -5.78
CA PRO A 277 -0.96 20.82 -6.52
C PRO A 277 -1.64 22.06 -5.91
N HIS A 278 -2.24 22.89 -6.77
CA HIS A 278 -2.96 24.08 -6.34
C HIS A 278 -4.09 23.70 -5.35
N PRO A 279 -4.31 24.47 -4.25
CA PRO A 279 -5.29 24.10 -3.22
C PRO A 279 -6.70 23.81 -3.75
N LYS A 280 -7.16 24.57 -4.74
CA LYS A 280 -8.47 24.35 -5.38
C LYS A 280 -8.55 23.03 -6.17
N LEU A 281 -7.45 22.55 -6.75
CA LEU A 281 -7.42 21.24 -7.40
C LEU A 281 -7.57 20.14 -6.35
N LEU A 282 -6.86 20.26 -5.22
CA LEU A 282 -7.02 19.34 -4.09
C LEU A 282 -8.44 19.32 -3.54
N ASP A 283 -9.09 20.48 -3.42
CA ASP A 283 -10.50 20.54 -3.00
C ASP A 283 -11.44 19.85 -3.99
N ALA A 284 -11.18 19.97 -5.28
CA ALA A 284 -11.94 19.28 -6.32
C ALA A 284 -11.74 17.75 -6.22
N ILE A 285 -10.50 17.28 -6.08
CA ILE A 285 -10.17 15.85 -5.90
C ILE A 285 -10.82 15.30 -4.64
N ALA A 286 -10.72 16.01 -3.52
CA ALA A 286 -11.32 15.60 -2.25
C ALA A 286 -12.85 15.54 -2.33
N SER A 287 -13.47 16.47 -3.06
CA SER A 287 -14.92 16.48 -3.27
C SER A 287 -15.36 15.33 -4.14
N GLU A 288 -14.66 15.06 -5.25
CA GLU A 288 -14.91 13.92 -6.11
C GLU A 288 -14.80 12.60 -5.34
N PHE A 289 -13.75 12.44 -4.55
CA PHE A 289 -13.53 11.21 -3.79
C PHE A 289 -14.65 10.94 -2.77
N ARG A 290 -15.17 11.98 -2.11
CA ARG A 290 -16.31 11.86 -1.19
C ARG A 290 -17.62 11.60 -1.92
N ASN A 291 -17.85 12.27 -3.05
CA ASN A 291 -19.04 12.07 -3.88
C ASN A 291 -19.09 10.64 -4.43
N ALA A 292 -17.92 10.07 -4.74
CA ALA A 292 -17.76 8.67 -5.12
C ALA A 292 -17.77 7.70 -3.92
N HIS A 293 -18.17 8.15 -2.73
CA HIS A 293 -18.22 7.33 -1.52
C HIS A 293 -16.90 6.62 -1.18
N TYR A 294 -15.77 7.29 -1.43
CA TYR A 294 -14.42 6.76 -1.21
C TYR A 294 -14.05 5.55 -2.09
N GLU A 295 -14.75 5.35 -3.21
CA GLU A 295 -14.35 4.40 -4.26
C GLU A 295 -13.15 4.94 -5.05
N LEU A 296 -12.08 4.15 -5.11
CA LEU A 296 -10.83 4.55 -5.79
C LEU A 296 -10.94 4.45 -7.30
N ARG A 297 -11.61 3.43 -7.83
CA ARG A 297 -11.79 3.24 -9.28
C ARG A 297 -12.39 4.46 -9.99
N PRO A 298 -13.55 5.02 -9.59
CA PRO A 298 -14.10 6.23 -10.21
C PRO A 298 -13.18 7.44 -10.00
N LEU A 299 -12.56 7.59 -8.82
CA LEU A 299 -11.59 8.66 -8.59
C LEU A 299 -10.44 8.59 -9.60
N MET A 300 -9.78 7.43 -9.73
CA MET A 300 -8.66 7.23 -10.66
C MET A 300 -9.09 7.52 -12.11
N LYS A 301 -10.30 7.10 -12.51
CA LYS A 301 -10.87 7.43 -13.82
C LYS A 301 -10.96 8.95 -14.01
N THR A 302 -11.55 9.67 -13.06
CA THR A 302 -11.68 11.14 -13.11
C THR A 302 -10.31 11.83 -13.18
N LEU A 303 -9.32 11.37 -12.39
CA LEU A 303 -7.97 11.96 -12.41
C LEU A 303 -7.28 11.76 -13.76
N PHE A 304 -7.30 10.53 -14.29
CA PHE A 304 -6.64 10.20 -15.56
C PHE A 304 -7.33 10.78 -16.79
N LEU A 305 -8.61 11.17 -16.68
CA LEU A 305 -9.29 11.90 -17.74
C LEU A 305 -9.15 13.42 -17.60
N SER A 306 -8.59 13.93 -16.49
CA SER A 306 -8.50 15.37 -16.29
C SER A 306 -7.45 16.02 -17.18
N GLU A 307 -7.76 17.18 -17.75
CA GLU A 307 -6.82 17.99 -18.54
C GLU A 307 -5.56 18.36 -17.73
N GLU A 308 -5.73 18.63 -16.43
CA GLU A 308 -4.64 18.98 -15.52
C GLU A 308 -3.59 17.85 -15.39
N PHE A 309 -4.02 16.60 -15.49
CA PHE A 309 -3.13 15.43 -15.51
C PHE A 309 -2.24 15.40 -16.74
N TYR A 310 -2.63 16.05 -17.84
CA TYR A 310 -1.84 16.17 -19.07
C TYR A 310 -1.16 17.53 -19.22
N SER A 311 -1.23 18.39 -18.21
CA SER A 311 -0.60 19.72 -18.23
C SER A 311 0.93 19.64 -18.32
N SER A 312 1.57 20.75 -18.67
CA SER A 312 3.04 20.88 -18.65
C SER A 312 3.65 20.65 -17.26
N ARG A 313 2.89 20.83 -16.17
CA ARG A 313 3.32 20.51 -14.80
C ARG A 313 3.39 19.01 -14.54
N ALA A 314 2.52 18.23 -15.17
CA ALA A 314 2.46 16.78 -14.99
C ALA A 314 3.36 16.04 -15.99
N ARG A 315 3.48 16.55 -17.22
CA ARG A 315 4.32 15.91 -18.25
C ARG A 315 5.80 16.00 -17.88
N ASN A 316 6.48 14.86 -17.95
CA ASN A 316 7.93 14.73 -17.73
C ASN A 316 8.47 15.29 -16.41
N SER A 317 7.63 15.46 -15.39
CA SER A 317 8.01 16.07 -14.10
C SER A 317 8.34 15.07 -12.99
N GLN A 318 8.00 13.79 -13.15
CA GLN A 318 8.22 12.80 -12.09
C GLN A 318 9.62 12.22 -12.11
N ILE A 319 10.29 12.38 -10.99
CA ILE A 319 11.44 11.57 -10.60
C ILE A 319 10.89 10.21 -10.15
N LYS A 320 11.16 9.16 -10.94
CA LYS A 320 10.66 7.81 -10.66
C LYS A 320 11.36 7.23 -9.45
N CYS A 321 10.59 6.61 -8.55
CA CYS A 321 11.20 5.84 -7.47
C CYS A 321 11.93 4.61 -8.05
N PRO A 322 12.93 4.05 -7.35
CA PRO A 322 13.74 2.95 -7.86
C PRO A 322 12.94 1.74 -8.39
N VAL A 323 11.84 1.37 -7.73
CA VAL A 323 10.94 0.30 -8.22
C VAL A 323 10.32 0.65 -9.56
N GLN A 324 9.78 1.86 -9.73
CA GLN A 324 9.20 2.28 -11.00
C GLN A 324 10.25 2.35 -12.11
N LEU A 325 11.45 2.82 -11.80
CA LEU A 325 12.55 2.93 -12.75
C LEU A 325 12.98 1.55 -13.26
N ILE A 326 13.23 0.59 -12.36
CA ILE A 326 13.62 -0.77 -12.74
C ILE A 326 12.51 -1.45 -13.53
N VAL A 327 11.27 -1.43 -13.05
CA VAL A 327 10.16 -2.13 -13.72
C VAL A 327 9.95 -1.55 -15.12
N GLN A 328 9.98 -0.22 -15.27
CA GLN A 328 9.87 0.40 -16.58
C GLN A 328 11.01 -0.02 -17.51
N ALA A 329 12.26 0.03 -17.05
CA ALA A 329 13.41 -0.37 -17.86
C ALA A 329 13.29 -1.82 -18.36
N LEU A 330 12.88 -2.74 -17.47
CA LEU A 330 12.68 -4.15 -17.79
C LEU A 330 11.49 -4.40 -18.73
N ARG A 331 10.46 -3.56 -18.69
CA ARG A 331 9.32 -3.66 -19.62
C ARG A 331 9.65 -3.11 -21.00
N THR A 332 10.46 -2.06 -21.08
CA THR A 332 10.81 -1.42 -22.36
C THR A 332 11.96 -2.12 -23.07
N MET A 333 12.86 -2.80 -22.34
CA MET A 333 14.03 -3.47 -22.91
C MET A 333 13.86 -5.00 -22.88
N PRO A 334 14.14 -5.71 -23.98
CA PRO A 334 14.10 -7.18 -24.02
C PRO A 334 15.34 -7.78 -23.33
N VAL A 335 15.43 -7.65 -22.01
CA VAL A 335 16.54 -8.16 -21.20
C VAL A 335 16.09 -9.33 -20.34
N ALA A 336 17.01 -10.27 -20.11
CA ALA A 336 16.77 -11.35 -19.15
C ALA A 336 16.61 -10.78 -17.74
N LEU A 337 15.61 -11.28 -17.01
CA LEU A 337 15.37 -10.89 -15.63
C LEU A 337 16.50 -11.41 -14.73
N PRO A 338 17.13 -10.55 -13.90
CA PRO A 338 18.19 -10.98 -13.01
C PRO A 338 17.68 -11.92 -11.90
N ASP A 339 18.63 -12.56 -11.22
CA ASP A 339 18.34 -13.33 -10.01
C ASP A 339 17.93 -12.42 -8.83
N SER A 340 17.50 -13.04 -7.73
CA SER A 340 16.97 -12.32 -6.56
C SER A 340 18.06 -11.56 -5.79
N ASP A 341 19.31 -12.00 -5.85
CA ASP A 341 20.43 -11.34 -5.18
C ASP A 341 20.80 -10.04 -5.89
N LEU A 342 20.87 -10.06 -7.22
CA LEU A 342 21.15 -8.88 -8.02
C LEU A 342 20.01 -7.85 -7.93
N PHE A 343 18.75 -8.28 -7.91
CA PHE A 343 17.62 -7.38 -7.63
C PHE A 343 17.74 -6.72 -6.26
N ALA A 344 17.94 -7.51 -5.22
CA ALA A 344 18.06 -7.01 -3.85
C ALA A 344 19.25 -6.04 -3.71
N PHE A 345 20.37 -6.34 -4.37
CA PHE A 345 21.53 -5.45 -4.42
C PHE A 345 21.21 -4.13 -5.12
N ALA A 346 20.61 -4.15 -6.31
CA ALA A 346 20.27 -2.95 -7.07
C ALA A 346 19.31 -2.04 -6.28
N PHE A 347 18.26 -2.60 -5.69
CA PHE A 347 17.33 -1.84 -4.85
C PHE A 347 17.99 -1.23 -3.61
N ARG A 348 18.93 -1.94 -3.00
CA ARG A 348 19.69 -1.43 -1.86
C ARG A 348 20.56 -0.24 -2.25
N GLN A 349 21.24 -0.32 -3.40
CA GLN A 349 22.07 0.78 -3.90
C GLN A 349 21.25 2.04 -4.20
N MET A 350 20.00 1.86 -4.65
CA MET A 350 19.11 2.99 -4.94
C MET A 350 18.24 3.43 -3.75
N GLY A 351 18.39 2.81 -2.57
CA GLY A 351 17.69 3.22 -1.35
C GLY A 351 16.22 2.81 -1.21
N GLN A 352 15.70 1.93 -2.08
CA GLN A 352 14.32 1.44 -1.99
C GLN A 352 14.24 -0.08 -2.18
N VAL A 353 14.45 -0.83 -1.10
CA VAL A 353 14.21 -2.29 -1.08
C VAL A 353 12.74 -2.56 -0.77
N PRO A 354 11.95 -3.16 -1.68
CA PRO A 354 10.55 -3.52 -1.39
C PRO A 354 10.40 -4.28 -0.08
N PHE A 355 9.33 -4.02 0.67
CA PHE A 355 9.04 -4.59 2.00
C PHE A 355 9.99 -4.20 3.14
N PHE A 356 10.96 -3.31 2.90
CA PHE A 356 11.88 -2.80 3.93
C PHE A 356 11.91 -1.26 3.92
N PRO A 357 10.80 -0.59 4.27
CA PRO A 357 10.80 0.85 4.45
C PRO A 357 11.71 1.27 5.60
N PRO A 358 12.36 2.45 5.52
CA PRO A 358 13.23 2.94 6.58
C PRO A 358 12.48 3.26 7.88
N ASN A 359 11.19 3.63 7.80
CA ASN A 359 10.33 3.89 8.95
C ASN A 359 8.83 3.78 8.57
N VAL A 360 7.93 4.06 9.52
CA VAL A 360 6.47 3.98 9.35
C VAL A 360 5.90 4.95 8.29
N LYS A 361 6.63 6.02 7.94
CA LYS A 361 6.25 6.98 6.88
C LYS A 361 6.54 6.44 5.48
N GLY A 362 7.20 5.29 5.35
CA GLY A 362 7.59 4.71 4.06
C GLY A 362 8.94 5.24 3.57
N TRP A 363 9.07 5.43 2.25
CA TRP A 363 10.26 5.98 1.62
C TRP A 363 10.05 7.46 1.29
N ASP A 364 11.09 8.26 1.47
CA ASP A 364 11.11 9.63 0.95
C ASP A 364 11.07 9.58 -0.59
N GLY A 365 10.11 10.27 -1.19
CA GLY A 365 9.96 10.37 -2.65
C GLY A 365 10.42 11.74 -3.18
N GLY A 366 10.68 11.80 -4.49
CA GLY A 366 10.82 13.07 -5.22
C GLY A 366 12.10 13.85 -4.92
N LYS A 367 13.18 13.20 -4.49
CA LYS A 367 14.49 13.82 -4.24
C LYS A 367 15.61 13.02 -4.87
#